data_AF-A0A1U9KQN5-F1
#
_entry.id   AF-A0A1U9KQN5-F1
#
_cell.length_a   1.000
_cell.length_b   1.000
_cell.length_c   1.000
_cell.angle_alpha   90.00
_cell.angle_beta   90.00
_cell.angle_gamma   90.00
#
_symmetry.space_group_name_H-M   'P 1'
#
loop_
_entity.id
_entity.type
_entity.pdbx_description
1 polymer ?
#
loop_
_entity_poly.entity_id
_entity_poly.type
_entity_poly.pdbx_seq_one_letter_code
_entity_poly.pdbx_strand_id
1 'polypeptide(L)' 'MTNKASLRDLTFHDLRHEATIHLARIYTNPLELRRVTGHKDIKSLDRYYQSHTEDLAAKAIAHEKRSSADKE' A
#
# COMPACT_ATOMS: atom_id res chain seq x y z
N MET A 1 1.10 -23.11 13.25
CA MET A 1 -0.23 -22.45 13.24
C MET A 1 -0.99 -22.61 11.91
N THR A 2 -0.52 -23.43 10.95
CA THR A 2 -1.10 -23.53 9.59
C THR A 2 -2.11 -24.68 9.39
N ASN A 3 -2.15 -25.68 10.28
CA ASN A 3 -2.98 -26.88 10.13
C ASN A 3 -4.51 -26.66 10.09
N LYS A 4 -5.01 -25.49 10.51
CA LYS A 4 -6.45 -25.17 10.44
C LYS A 4 -6.90 -24.59 9.10
N ALA A 5 -5.97 -24.02 8.32
CA ALA A 5 -6.29 -23.29 7.10
C ALA A 5 -5.81 -23.99 5.81
N SER A 6 -5.22 -25.19 5.93
CA SER A 6 -4.67 -25.96 4.81
C SER A 6 -3.64 -25.20 3.95
N LEU A 7 -3.07 -24.12 4.47
CA LEU A 7 -2.03 -23.32 3.83
C LEU A 7 -0.69 -24.01 4.04
N ARG A 8 -0.08 -24.47 2.94
CA ARG A 8 1.28 -25.01 2.92
C ARG A 8 2.27 -23.85 2.75
N ASP A 9 3.43 -23.96 3.38
CA ASP A 9 4.55 -23.03 3.22
C ASP A 9 4.28 -21.55 3.54
N LEU A 10 3.25 -21.26 4.35
CA LEU A 10 3.02 -19.90 4.86
C LEU A 10 4.08 -19.53 5.91
N THR A 11 4.85 -18.48 5.62
CA THR A 11 5.88 -17.97 6.51
C THR A 11 5.50 -16.62 7.13
N PHE A 12 6.23 -16.20 8.16
CA PHE A 12 6.09 -14.85 8.71
C PHE A 12 6.43 -13.75 7.70
N HIS A 13 7.24 -14.06 6.69
CA HIS A 13 7.55 -13.11 5.62
C HIS A 13 6.30 -12.78 4.81
N ASP A 14 5.49 -13.77 4.48
CA ASP A 14 4.25 -13.61 3.71
C ASP A 14 3.20 -12.82 4.48
N LEU A 15 3.07 -13.11 5.78
CA LEU A 15 2.17 -12.33 6.66
C LEU A 15 2.59 -10.86 6.74
N ARG A 16 3.90 -10.60 6.85
CA ARG A 16 4.43 -9.23 6.86
C ARG A 16 4.21 -8.56 5.50
N HIS A 17 4.30 -9.32 4.40
CA HIS A 17 4.06 -8.82 3.06
C HIS A 17 2.61 -8.35 2.91
N GLU A 18 1.65 -9.23 3.22
CA GLU A 18 0.22 -8.92 3.17
C GLU A 18 -0.14 -7.76 4.10
N ALA A 19 0.30 -7.78 5.35
CA ALA A 19 0.03 -6.69 6.29
C ALA A 19 0.57 -5.34 5.78
N THR A 20 1.74 -5.33 5.13
CA THR A 20 2.32 -4.11 4.57
C THR A 20 1.51 -3.61 3.38
N ILE A 21 1.01 -4.48 2.51
CA ILE A 21 0.09 -4.11 1.41
C ILE A 21 -1.18 -3.46 1.96
N HIS A 22 -1.80 -4.07 2.97
CA HIS A 22 -2.99 -3.50 3.60
C HIS A 22 -2.72 -2.13 4.24
N LEU A 23 -1.58 -1.96 4.91
CA LEU A 23 -1.19 -0.67 5.50
C LEU A 23 -0.87 0.39 4.42
N ALA A 24 -0.34 0.00 3.26
CA ALA A 24 -0.06 0.93 2.16
C ALA A 24 -1.34 1.60 1.60
N ARG A 25 -2.51 0.95 1.76
CA ARG A 25 -3.81 1.54 1.41
C ARG A 25 -4.23 2.67 2.35
N ILE A 26 -3.79 2.61 3.61
CA ILE A 26 -4.08 3.63 4.63
C ILE A 26 -3.03 4.73 4.55
N TYR A 27 -1.75 4.35 4.55
CA TYR A 27 -0.61 5.26 4.51
C TYR A 27 -0.11 5.39 3.09
N THR A 28 -0.73 6.30 2.33
CA THR A 28 -0.35 6.58 0.94
C THR A 28 1.01 7.26 0.82
N ASN A 29 1.55 7.81 1.92
CA ASN A 29 2.90 8.35 1.98
C ASN A 29 3.91 7.24 2.37
N PRO A 30 4.89 6.91 1.50
CA PRO A 30 5.90 5.89 1.78
C PRO A 30 6.73 6.15 3.04
N LEU A 31 6.90 7.41 3.44
CA LEU A 31 7.66 7.77 4.64
C LEU A 31 6.92 7.39 5.93
N GLU A 32 5.60 7.54 5.93
CA GLU A 32 4.73 7.16 7.05
C GLU A 32 4.61 5.65 7.14
N LEU A 33 4.38 4.99 5.99
CA LEU A 33 4.35 3.54 5.91
C LEU A 33 5.65 2.92 6.43
N ARG A 34 6.81 3.50 6.07
CA ARG A 34 8.11 3.08 6.60
C ARG A 34 8.18 3.14 8.12
N ARG A 35 7.67 4.22 8.71
CA ARG A 35 7.75 4.46 10.15
C ARG A 35 6.83 3.51 10.93
N VAL A 36 5.67 3.18 10.38
CA VAL A 36 4.71 2.22 10.95
C VAL A 36 5.20 0.78 10.81
N THR A 37 5.79 0.43 9.67
CA THR A 37 6.23 -0.95 9.37
C THR A 37 7.64 -1.28 9.87
N GLY A 38 8.40 -0.28 10.33
CA GLY A 38 9.76 -0.45 10.86
C GLY A 38 10.82 -0.73 9.79
N HIS A 39 10.56 -0.40 8.52
CA HIS A 39 11.56 -0.60 7.46
C HIS A 39 12.68 0.45 7.55
N LYS A 40 13.93 0.02 7.40
CA LYS A 40 15.09 0.95 7.39
C LYS A 40 15.19 1.68 6.05
N ASP A 41 14.99 0.94 4.96
CA ASP A 41 15.15 1.44 3.59
C ASP A 41 13.82 1.59 2.86
N ILE A 42 13.56 2.79 2.33
CA ILE A 42 12.36 3.10 1.55
C ILE A 42 12.29 2.27 0.26
N LYS A 43 13.45 1.93 -0.33
CA LYS A 43 13.52 1.13 -1.56
C LYS A 43 12.89 -0.26 -1.40
N SER A 44 12.89 -0.81 -0.18
CA SER A 44 12.23 -2.09 0.09
C SER A 44 10.70 -2.00 0.07
N LEU A 45 10.14 -0.79 0.24
CA LEU A 45 8.71 -0.55 0.27
C LEU A 45 8.08 -0.38 -1.11
N ASP A 46 8.89 -0.12 -2.14
CA ASP A 46 8.45 0.03 -3.53
C ASP A 46 7.64 -1.19 -4.00
N ARG A 47 8.02 -2.39 -3.53
CA ARG A 47 7.32 -3.64 -3.83
C ARG A 47 5.91 -3.73 -3.24
N TYR A 48 5.61 -3.01 -2.16
CA TYR A 48 4.29 -3.06 -1.52
C TYR A 48 3.35 -1.96 -2.01
N TYR A 49 3.85 -1.04 -2.85
CA TYR A 49 3.00 -0.05 -3.49
C TYR A 49 2.33 -0.68 -4.72
N GLN A 50 1.36 -1.56 -4.46
CA GLN A 50 0.47 -2.08 -5.50
C GLN A 50 -0.54 -0.99 -5.84
N SER A 51 -0.17 -0.10 -6.74
CA SER A 51 -1.10 0.88 -7.30
C SER A 51 -2.20 0.13 -8.05
N HIS A 52 -3.33 -0.08 -7.39
CA HIS A 52 -4.52 -0.60 -8.06
C HIS A 52 -4.97 0.47 -9.06
N THR A 53 -5.33 0.04 -10.27
CA THR A 53 -5.77 0.95 -11.34
C THR A 53 -6.94 1.84 -10.90
N GLU A 54 -7.79 1.33 -10.02
CA GLU A 54 -8.89 2.05 -9.40
C GLU A 54 -8.43 3.23 -8.52
N ASP A 55 -7.42 3.01 -7.67
CA ASP A 55 -6.86 4.06 -6.79
C ASP A 55 -6.12 5.14 -7.61
N LEU A 56 -5.46 4.72 -8.70
CA LEU A 56 -4.84 5.64 -9.66
C LEU A 56 -5.89 6.49 -10.38
N ALA A 57 -6.98 5.87 -10.85
CA ALA A 57 -8.07 6.57 -11.50
C ALA A 57 -8.77 7.55 -10.55
N ALA A 58 -9.04 7.14 -9.31
CA ALA A 58 -9.63 8.01 -8.29
C ALA A 58 -8.76 9.24 -8.01
N LYS A 59 -7.43 9.06 -7.91
CA LYS A 59 -6.48 10.19 -7.75
C LYS A 59 -6.46 11.11 -8.97
N ALA A 60 -6.49 10.56 -10.18
CA ALA A 60 -6.51 11.35 -11.42
C ALA A 60 -7.78 12.20 -11.51
N ILE A 61 -8.95 11.62 -11.25
CA ILE A 61 -10.24 12.32 -11.25
C ILE A 61 -10.27 13.43 -10.17
N ALA A 62 -9.74 13.15 -8.98
CA ALA A 62 -9.65 14.16 -7.91
C ALA A 62 -8.75 15.34 -8.30
N HIS A 63 -7.66 15.08 -9.04
CA HIS A 63 -6.77 16.12 -9.54
C HIS A 63 -7.44 17.00 -10.62
N GLU A 64 -8.18 16.40 -11.56
CA GLU A 64 -8.95 17.14 -12.57
C GLU A 64 -9.99 18.07 -11.94
N LYS A 65 -10.74 17.58 -10.95
CA LYS A 65 -11.74 18.40 -10.23
C LYS A 65 -11.13 19.62 -9.55
N ARG A 66 -9.92 19.48 -8.99
CA ARG A 66 -9.22 20.58 -8.33
C ARG A 66 -8.70 21.62 -9.33
N SER A 67 -8.16 21.17 -10.46
CA SER A 67 -7.74 22.05 -11.56
C SER A 67 -8.90 22.83 -12.19
N SER A 68 -10.09 22.24 -12.21
CA SER A 68 -11.32 22.87 -12.71
C SER A 68 -11.82 23.98 -11.79
N ALA A 69 -11.68 23.81 -10.48
CA ALA A 69 -12.15 24.76 -9.47
C ALA A 69 -11.27 25.99 -9.30
N ASP A 70 -9.98 25.91 -9.65
CA ASP A 70 -9.06 27.08 -9.65
C ASP A 70 -9.23 27.98 -10.90
N LYS A 71 -10.10 27.59 -11.84
CA LYS A 71 -10.33 28.29 -13.13
C LYS A 71 -11.61 29.12 -13.18
N GLU A 72 -12.38 29.15 -12.10
CA GLU A 72 -13.51 30.07 -11.84
C GLU A 72 -13.13 31.10 -10.77
#